data_AF-A0A7Y5XXR7-F1
#
_entry.id   AF-A0A7Y5XXR7-F1
#
_cell.length_a   1.000
_cell.length_b   1.000
_cell.length_c   1.000
_cell.angle_alpha   90.00
_cell.angle_beta   90.00
_cell.angle_gamma   90.00
#
_symmetry.space_group_name_H-M   'P 1'
#
loop_
_entity.id
_entity.type
_entity.pdbx_description
1 polymer ?
#
loop_
_entity_poly.entity_id
_entity_poly.type
_entity_poly.pdbx_seq_one_letter_code
_entity_poly.pdbx_strand_id
1 'polypeptide(L)'
;EGTIDVHEYSEWLITAGYRAANMGLPYLPWLTSRHTDIGRELGLKEVECPFTGTPLLAVRAIELDVAVIHAVRCDAAGNAELALPLDHMYDVDALIARCASTVIVCAEEIGPVDANRVQLVAREVDAVVEAPRGAWPGAMRPLYEVDRAHVTETYLPAASGGDFAGYLERYVFSEAGP
;
A
#
# COMPACT_ATOMS: atom_id res chain seq x y z
N GLU A 1 -24.88 0.82 -1.28
CA GLU A 1 -25.70 -0.10 -0.46
C GLU A 1 -25.37 -0.05 1.04
N GLY A 2 -24.36 0.72 1.50
CA GLY A 2 -24.07 0.89 2.93
C GLY A 2 -23.58 -0.39 3.62
N THR A 3 -23.12 -1.36 2.85
CA THR A 3 -22.65 -2.68 3.33
C THR A 3 -21.21 -2.68 3.79
N ILE A 4 -20.48 -1.60 3.55
CA ILE A 4 -19.09 -1.38 3.97
C ILE A 4 -18.98 -0.06 4.72
N ASP A 5 -18.22 -0.05 5.81
CA ASP A 5 -17.82 1.17 6.50
C ASP A 5 -16.58 1.73 5.81
N VAL A 6 -16.65 2.98 5.36
CA VAL A 6 -15.62 3.61 4.52
C VAL A 6 -15.14 4.87 5.21
N HIS A 7 -13.82 4.95 5.40
CA HIS A 7 -13.14 6.11 5.95
C HIS A 7 -12.26 6.70 4.87
N GLU A 8 -12.60 7.89 4.39
CA GLU A 8 -11.81 8.56 3.36
C GLU A 8 -10.62 9.29 3.98
N TYR A 9 -9.46 9.15 3.37
CA TYR A 9 -8.23 9.88 3.71
C TYR A 9 -7.68 10.53 2.44
N SER A 10 -7.06 11.70 2.57
CA SER A 10 -6.13 12.14 1.53
C SER A 10 -4.87 11.28 1.60
N GLU A 11 -4.19 11.13 0.45
CA GLU A 11 -2.94 10.38 0.33
C GLU A 11 -1.90 10.76 1.39
N TRP A 12 -1.75 12.05 1.66
CA TRP A 12 -0.82 12.54 2.67
C TRP A 12 -1.30 12.29 4.11
N LEU A 13 -2.61 12.30 4.34
CA LEU A 13 -3.19 12.10 5.67
C LEU A 13 -3.08 10.64 6.11
N ILE A 14 -3.34 9.69 5.21
CA ILE A 14 -3.14 8.25 5.53
C ILE A 14 -1.66 7.95 5.77
N THR A 15 -0.78 8.53 4.95
CA THR A 15 0.68 8.42 5.13
C THR A 15 1.14 9.01 6.46
N ALA A 16 0.53 10.10 6.93
CA ALA A 16 0.82 10.64 8.25
C ALA A 16 0.42 9.67 9.38
N GLY A 17 -0.68 8.93 9.21
CA GLY A 17 -1.09 7.87 10.13
C GLY A 17 -0.12 6.69 10.16
N TYR A 18 0.34 6.23 9.00
CA TYR A 18 1.41 5.22 8.92
C TYR A 18 2.71 5.71 9.55
N ARG A 19 3.12 6.96 9.27
CA ARG A 19 4.32 7.55 9.89
C ARG A 19 4.20 7.63 11.41
N ALA A 20 3.03 7.97 11.95
CA ALA A 20 2.80 7.95 13.40
C ALA A 20 3.02 6.55 13.98
N ALA A 21 2.43 5.51 13.36
CA ALA A 21 2.59 4.12 13.78
C ALA A 21 4.04 3.65 13.71
N ASN A 22 4.72 3.86 12.58
CA ASN A 22 6.13 3.51 12.40
C ASN A 22 7.07 4.22 13.39
N MET A 23 6.70 5.41 13.85
CA MET A 23 7.46 6.15 14.87
C MET A 23 7.12 5.73 16.32
N GLY A 24 6.15 4.83 16.52
CA GLY A 24 5.64 4.46 17.84
C GLY A 24 4.90 5.61 18.54
N LEU A 25 4.35 6.55 17.76
CA LEU A 25 3.58 7.68 18.27
C LEU A 25 2.08 7.39 18.17
N PRO A 26 1.26 7.76 19.16
CA PRO A 26 -0.19 7.56 19.09
C PRO A 26 -0.87 8.47 18.04
N TYR A 27 -0.22 9.59 17.68
CA TYR A 27 -0.66 10.49 16.62
C TYR A 27 0.52 11.31 16.08
N LEU A 28 0.35 11.86 14.87
CA LEU A 28 1.25 12.85 14.28
C LEU A 28 0.48 14.17 14.06
N PRO A 29 1.01 15.31 14.53
CA PRO A 29 0.39 16.61 14.26
C PRO A 29 0.54 16.99 12.78
N TRP A 30 -0.55 17.39 12.14
CA TRP A 30 -0.63 17.57 10.69
C TRP A 30 -1.35 18.85 10.29
N LEU A 31 -0.83 19.57 9.29
CA LEU A 31 -1.35 20.90 8.95
C LEU A 31 -2.55 20.89 7.99
N THR A 32 -2.57 19.97 7.02
CA THR A 32 -3.57 19.98 5.94
C THR A 32 -4.84 19.22 6.32
N SER A 33 -5.85 19.23 5.46
CA SER A 33 -7.17 18.58 5.67
C SER A 33 -8.05 19.15 6.79
N ARG A 34 -7.59 20.15 7.57
CA ARG A 34 -8.40 20.85 8.59
C ARG A 34 -9.64 21.58 8.06
N HIS A 35 -9.60 22.02 6.80
CA HIS A 35 -10.70 22.75 6.14
C HIS A 35 -11.44 21.87 5.14
N THR A 36 -11.30 20.56 5.26
CA THR A 36 -11.97 19.57 4.42
C THR A 36 -12.86 18.69 5.27
N ASP A 37 -13.85 18.06 4.65
CA ASP A 37 -14.75 17.14 5.33
C ASP A 37 -14.03 15.89 5.85
N ILE A 38 -12.91 15.50 5.22
CA ILE A 38 -12.04 14.37 5.60
C ILE A 38 -11.68 14.42 7.10
N GLY A 39 -11.15 15.54 7.59
CA GLY A 39 -10.71 15.64 8.99
C GLY A 39 -11.88 15.51 9.98
N ARG A 40 -13.05 16.03 9.60
CA ARG A 40 -14.28 15.97 10.40
C ARG A 40 -14.86 14.56 10.41
N GLU A 41 -14.97 13.90 9.26
CA GLU A 41 -15.52 12.56 9.11
C GLU A 41 -14.66 11.50 9.82
N LEU A 42 -13.33 11.66 9.77
CA LEU A 42 -12.40 10.85 10.53
C LEU A 42 -12.38 11.15 12.05
N GLY A 43 -13.12 12.17 12.50
CA GLY A 43 -13.14 12.59 13.90
C GLY A 43 -11.75 12.98 14.43
N LEU A 44 -10.93 13.62 13.59
CA LEU A 44 -9.61 14.10 14.01
C LEU A 44 -9.76 15.30 14.96
N LYS A 45 -8.92 15.35 15.99
CA LYS A 45 -8.93 16.44 16.98
C LYS A 45 -7.93 17.51 16.58
N GLU A 46 -8.23 18.76 16.88
CA GLU A 46 -7.25 19.83 16.76
C GLU A 46 -6.29 19.86 17.96
N VAL A 47 -5.02 20.14 17.70
CA VAL A 47 -3.96 20.37 18.68
C VAL A 47 -3.20 21.63 18.32
N GLU A 48 -2.79 22.41 19.31
CA GLU A 48 -2.04 23.64 19.08
C GLU A 48 -0.53 23.37 19.11
N CYS A 49 0.20 23.86 18.12
CA CYS A 49 1.66 23.80 18.11
C CYS A 49 2.22 24.66 19.25
N PRO A 50 3.00 24.08 20.20
CA PRO A 50 3.47 24.82 21.38
C PRO A 50 4.52 25.89 21.05
N PHE A 51 5.11 25.86 19.85
CA PHE A 51 6.13 26.81 19.42
C PHE A 51 5.58 27.97 18.59
N THR A 52 4.46 27.78 17.89
CA THR A 52 3.92 28.75 16.92
C THR A 52 2.46 29.14 17.15
N GLY A 53 1.75 28.44 18.05
CA GLY A 53 0.31 28.61 18.26
C GLY A 53 -0.55 28.14 17.07
N THR A 54 0.06 27.49 16.07
CA THR A 54 -0.67 27.05 14.87
C THR A 54 -1.57 25.85 15.20
N PRO A 55 -2.88 25.89 14.87
CA PRO A 55 -3.75 24.73 15.01
C PRO A 55 -3.43 23.68 13.95
N LEU A 56 -3.30 22.42 14.39
CA LEU A 56 -2.96 21.24 13.60
C LEU A 56 -3.97 20.13 13.89
N LEU A 57 -4.16 19.18 12.98
CA LEU A 57 -4.92 17.95 13.24
C LEU A 57 -4.03 16.90 13.90
N ALA A 58 -4.56 16.20 14.90
CA ALA A 58 -3.95 15.02 15.49
C ALA A 58 -4.35 13.77 14.67
N VAL A 59 -3.51 13.40 13.70
CA VAL A 59 -3.71 12.22 12.85
C VAL A 59 -3.33 10.98 13.62
N ARG A 60 -4.29 10.11 13.92
CA ARG A 60 -4.06 8.87 14.68
C ARG A 60 -3.09 7.94 13.94
N ALA A 61 -2.30 7.19 14.71
CA ALA A 61 -1.53 6.08 14.17
C ALA A 61 -2.44 5.04 13.49
N ILE A 62 -1.97 4.53 12.36
CA ILE A 62 -2.59 3.44 11.63
C ILE A 62 -1.65 2.25 11.72
N GLU A 63 -1.93 1.37 12.69
CA GLU A 63 -1.23 0.10 12.87
C GLU A 63 -1.88 -0.95 11.98
N LEU A 64 -1.07 -1.84 11.41
CA LEU A 64 -1.51 -2.88 10.50
C LEU A 64 -1.21 -4.26 11.10
N ASP A 65 -2.12 -5.20 10.94
CA ASP A 65 -1.84 -6.59 11.33
C ASP A 65 -0.94 -7.26 10.30
N VAL A 66 -1.25 -7.08 9.01
CA VAL A 66 -0.55 -7.71 7.89
C VAL A 66 -0.31 -6.70 6.77
N ALA A 67 0.91 -6.67 6.25
CA ALA A 67 1.26 -6.00 4.99
C ALA A 67 1.61 -7.04 3.93
N VAL A 68 1.06 -6.86 2.72
CA VAL A 68 1.41 -7.64 1.54
C VAL A 68 2.05 -6.68 0.53
N ILE A 69 3.33 -6.87 0.24
CA ILE A 69 4.12 -6.01 -0.64
C ILE A 69 4.57 -6.80 -1.86
N HIS A 70 4.48 -6.20 -3.05
CA HIS A 70 4.96 -6.82 -4.28
C HIS A 70 6.33 -6.26 -4.70
N ALA A 71 7.29 -7.13 -4.94
CA ALA A 71 8.70 -6.82 -5.19
C ALA A 71 9.17 -7.31 -6.57
N VAL A 72 10.14 -6.60 -7.14
CA VAL A 72 10.73 -6.97 -8.45
C VAL A 72 11.55 -8.23 -8.28
N ARG A 73 12.25 -8.33 -7.15
CA ARG A 73 13.02 -9.49 -6.77
C ARG A 73 13.10 -9.55 -5.25
N CYS A 74 13.12 -10.76 -4.71
CA CYS A 74 13.39 -10.98 -3.30
C CYS A 74 14.34 -12.17 -3.16
N ASP A 75 15.29 -12.13 -2.23
CA ASP A 75 16.05 -13.34 -1.91
C ASP A 75 15.29 -14.24 -0.92
N ALA A 76 15.76 -15.48 -0.76
CA ALA A 76 15.12 -16.43 0.15
C ALA A 76 15.19 -16.01 1.63
N ALA A 77 15.99 -15.00 1.98
CA ALA A 77 16.06 -14.45 3.33
C ALA A 77 15.05 -13.30 3.56
N GLY A 78 14.44 -12.76 2.50
CA GLY A 78 13.49 -11.66 2.58
C GLY A 78 14.06 -10.29 2.26
N ASN A 79 15.29 -10.18 1.72
CA ASN A 79 15.77 -8.91 1.22
C ASN A 79 15.10 -8.62 -0.13
N ALA A 80 14.34 -7.53 -0.22
CA ALA A 80 13.49 -7.22 -1.37
C ALA A 80 13.93 -5.96 -2.11
N GLU A 81 14.04 -6.07 -3.43
CA GLU A 81 14.12 -4.96 -4.38
C GLU A 81 12.69 -4.57 -4.79
N LEU A 82 12.23 -3.37 -4.43
CA LEU A 82 10.92 -2.88 -4.86
C LEU A 82 11.02 -2.18 -6.23
N ALA A 83 9.87 -1.72 -6.72
CA ALA A 83 9.75 -1.18 -8.07
C ALA A 83 10.61 0.07 -8.31
N LEU A 84 11.15 0.19 -9.53
CA LEU A 84 11.87 1.36 -10.04
C LEU A 84 11.30 1.79 -11.41
N PRO A 85 11.31 3.10 -11.75
CA PRO A 85 11.85 4.22 -10.99
C PRO A 85 10.98 4.56 -9.77
N LEU A 86 11.64 5.13 -8.75
CA LEU A 86 10.98 5.68 -7.57
C LEU A 86 9.95 6.75 -7.98
N ASP A 87 8.75 6.69 -7.43
CA ASP A 87 7.74 7.74 -7.58
C ASP A 87 7.88 8.79 -6.45
N HIS A 88 6.93 9.71 -6.33
CA HIS A 88 6.97 10.76 -5.30
C HIS A 88 6.71 10.21 -3.88
N MET A 89 6.22 8.97 -3.75
CA MET A 89 5.90 8.26 -2.52
C MET A 89 6.66 6.94 -2.42
N TYR A 90 7.88 6.93 -2.92
CA TYR A 90 8.71 5.73 -3.03
C TYR A 90 9.00 5.01 -1.70
N ASP A 91 8.77 5.66 -0.57
CA ASP A 91 8.92 5.10 0.77
C ASP A 91 7.66 4.38 1.27
N VAL A 92 6.50 4.50 0.60
CA VAL A 92 5.20 4.08 1.13
C VAL A 92 5.09 2.57 1.32
N ASP A 93 5.59 1.76 0.38
CA ASP A 93 5.56 0.29 0.51
C ASP A 93 6.40 -0.17 1.71
N ALA A 94 7.61 0.39 1.83
CA ALA A 94 8.49 0.10 2.95
C ALA A 94 7.93 0.63 4.28
N LEU A 95 7.26 1.78 4.26
CA LEU A 95 6.57 2.34 5.40
C LEU A 95 5.41 1.44 5.86
N ILE A 96 4.56 0.98 4.93
CA ILE A 96 3.44 0.06 5.19
C ILE A 96 3.96 -1.23 5.81
N ALA A 97 5.01 -1.83 5.24
CA ALA A 97 5.64 -3.02 5.79
C ALA A 97 6.11 -2.80 7.24
N ARG A 98 6.76 -1.67 7.53
CA ARG A 98 7.26 -1.36 8.88
C ARG A 98 6.16 -1.00 9.89
N CYS A 99 4.95 -0.65 9.42
CA CYS A 99 3.78 -0.44 10.27
C CYS A 99 3.02 -1.73 10.60
N ALA A 100 3.35 -2.84 9.92
CA ALA A 100 2.64 -4.10 10.08
C ALA A 100 3.29 -5.03 11.10
N SER A 101 2.47 -5.81 11.79
CA SER A 101 2.94 -6.89 12.68
C SER A 101 3.43 -8.11 11.92
N THR A 102 3.01 -8.29 10.67
CA THR A 102 3.43 -9.38 9.77
C THR A 102 3.60 -8.85 8.35
N VAL A 103 4.70 -9.19 7.69
CA VAL A 103 5.02 -8.74 6.33
C VAL A 103 5.21 -9.93 5.40
N ILE A 104 4.41 -9.95 4.33
CA ILE A 104 4.49 -10.93 3.24
C ILE A 104 4.99 -10.20 2.00
N VAL A 105 6.12 -10.67 1.46
CA VAL A 105 6.64 -10.18 0.18
C VAL A 105 6.30 -11.17 -0.93
N CYS A 106 5.44 -10.76 -1.85
CA CYS A 106 5.28 -11.41 -3.14
C CYS A 106 6.35 -10.86 -4.08
N ALA A 107 7.05 -11.71 -4.84
CA ALA A 107 8.13 -11.28 -5.72
C ALA A 107 7.96 -11.88 -7.11
N GLU A 108 8.29 -11.11 -8.13
CA GLU A 108 8.30 -11.59 -9.52
C GLU A 108 9.33 -12.72 -9.75
N GLU A 109 10.41 -12.69 -8.98
CA GLU A 109 11.50 -13.67 -8.99
C GLU A 109 12.07 -13.82 -7.57
N ILE A 110 12.26 -15.06 -7.12
CA ILE A 110 13.09 -15.33 -5.94
C ILE A 110 14.53 -15.62 -6.36
N GLY A 111 15.47 -14.74 -5.99
CA GLY A 111 16.87 -14.86 -6.45
C GLY A 111 17.82 -13.84 -5.81
N PRO A 112 19.09 -13.80 -6.25
CA PRO A 112 20.09 -12.87 -5.72
C PRO A 112 19.67 -11.40 -5.92
N VAL A 113 19.75 -10.61 -4.85
CA VAL A 113 19.45 -9.18 -4.88
C VAL A 113 20.70 -8.30 -4.84
N ASP A 114 20.63 -7.12 -5.45
CA ASP A 114 21.63 -6.07 -5.31
C ASP A 114 21.40 -5.34 -3.98
N ALA A 115 22.35 -5.45 -3.06
CA ALA A 115 22.29 -4.80 -1.75
C ALA A 115 22.08 -3.27 -1.82
N ASN A 116 22.46 -2.61 -2.93
CA ASN A 116 22.23 -1.17 -3.11
C ASN A 116 20.79 -0.84 -3.54
N ARG A 117 20.00 -1.84 -3.91
CA ARG A 117 18.61 -1.71 -4.37
C ARG A 117 17.60 -2.32 -3.40
N VAL A 118 18.07 -2.95 -2.32
CA VAL A 118 17.22 -3.48 -1.25
C VAL A 118 16.55 -2.33 -0.50
N GLN A 119 15.22 -2.36 -0.43
CA GLN A 119 14.40 -1.37 0.29
C GLN A 119 13.74 -1.95 1.54
N LEU A 120 13.48 -3.27 1.53
CA LEU A 120 13.08 -4.05 2.70
C LEU A 120 14.13 -5.10 2.98
N VAL A 121 14.64 -5.14 4.21
CA VAL A 121 15.65 -6.12 4.61
C VAL A 121 14.98 -7.36 5.19
N ALA A 122 15.68 -8.49 5.15
CA ALA A 122 15.24 -9.79 5.68
C ALA A 122 14.57 -9.74 7.07
N ARG A 123 15.06 -8.87 7.97
CA ARG A 123 14.49 -8.73 9.33
C ARG A 123 13.08 -8.13 9.36
N GLU A 124 12.68 -7.47 8.29
CA GLU A 124 11.39 -6.80 8.13
C GLU A 124 10.36 -7.70 7.44
N VAL A 125 10.72 -8.93 7.05
CA VAL A 125 9.90 -9.81 6.22
C VAL A 125 9.68 -11.15 6.91
N ASP A 126 8.43 -11.56 7.03
CA ASP A 126 8.03 -12.82 7.68
C ASP A 126 7.81 -13.97 6.68
N ALA A 127 7.39 -13.65 5.45
CA ALA A 127 7.18 -14.63 4.39
C ALA A 127 7.55 -14.08 3.01
N VAL A 128 8.08 -14.96 2.15
CA VAL A 128 8.40 -14.67 0.74
C VAL A 128 7.64 -15.63 -0.16
N VAL A 129 7.00 -15.11 -1.20
CA VAL A 129 6.22 -15.87 -2.18
C VAL A 129 6.68 -15.50 -3.58
N GLU A 130 7.01 -16.49 -4.42
CA GLU A 130 7.23 -16.25 -5.84
C GLU A 130 5.86 -16.12 -6.53
N ALA A 131 5.61 -14.96 -7.11
CA ALA A 131 4.37 -14.61 -7.79
C ALA A 131 4.70 -13.85 -9.09
N PRO A 132 5.14 -14.54 -10.16
CA PRO A 132 5.41 -13.92 -11.45
C PRO A 132 4.13 -13.27 -12.00
N ARG A 133 4.26 -12.04 -12.50
CA ARG A 133 3.17 -11.16 -12.90
C ARG A 133 2.15 -10.86 -11.79
N GLY A 134 2.53 -10.99 -10.51
CA GLY A 134 1.63 -10.87 -9.37
C GLY A 134 1.00 -9.48 -9.19
N ALA A 135 1.60 -8.44 -9.75
CA ALA A 135 1.00 -7.10 -9.76
C ALA A 135 0.09 -6.83 -10.98
N TRP A 136 0.02 -7.73 -11.97
CA TRP A 136 -0.91 -7.57 -13.10
C TRP A 136 -2.36 -7.59 -12.57
N PRO A 137 -3.27 -6.72 -13.07
CA PRO A 137 -3.14 -5.84 -14.25
C PRO A 137 -2.48 -4.48 -13.98
N GLY A 138 -2.04 -4.22 -12.75
CA GLY A 138 -1.17 -3.09 -12.42
C GLY A 138 0.22 -3.20 -13.06
N ALA A 139 1.06 -2.20 -12.82
CA ALA A 139 2.43 -2.20 -13.34
C ALA A 139 3.39 -2.85 -12.34
N MET A 140 4.46 -3.44 -12.85
CA MET A 140 5.64 -3.77 -12.06
C MET A 140 6.89 -3.33 -12.79
N ARG A 141 7.30 -2.08 -12.58
CA ARG A 141 8.43 -1.50 -13.31
C ARG A 141 9.77 -1.96 -12.69
N PRO A 142 10.77 -2.29 -13.53
CA PRO A 142 10.81 -2.08 -14.99
C PRO A 142 10.27 -3.25 -15.84
N LEU A 143 9.69 -4.29 -15.24
CA LEU A 143 9.34 -5.54 -15.93
C LEU A 143 8.13 -5.38 -16.87
N TYR A 144 7.05 -4.76 -16.41
CA TYR A 144 5.86 -4.52 -17.22
C TYR A 144 5.06 -3.30 -16.77
N GLU A 145 4.33 -2.71 -17.71
CA GLU A 145 3.44 -1.56 -17.51
C GLU A 145 2.01 -2.03 -17.19
N VAL A 146 1.16 -1.07 -16.79
CA VAL A 146 -0.27 -1.32 -16.52
C VAL A 146 -0.93 -1.87 -17.79
N ASP A 147 -1.67 -2.98 -17.65
CA ASP A 147 -2.53 -3.50 -18.71
C ASP A 147 -3.83 -2.70 -18.77
N ARG A 148 -3.73 -1.52 -19.40
CA ARG A 148 -4.85 -0.58 -19.49
C ARG A 148 -6.06 -1.20 -20.20
N ALA A 149 -5.84 -2.00 -21.23
CA ALA A 149 -6.92 -2.64 -21.98
C ALA A 149 -7.70 -3.60 -21.07
N HIS A 150 -7.01 -4.47 -20.32
CA HIS A 150 -7.67 -5.34 -19.35
C HIS A 150 -8.43 -4.55 -18.29
N VAL A 151 -7.83 -3.50 -17.73
CA VAL A 151 -8.48 -2.64 -16.73
C VAL A 151 -9.75 -1.99 -17.30
N THR A 152 -9.68 -1.32 -18.46
CA THR A 152 -10.78 -0.52 -18.97
C THR A 152 -11.85 -1.31 -19.70
N GLU A 153 -11.47 -2.39 -20.39
CA GLU A 153 -12.38 -3.15 -21.25
C GLU A 153 -12.91 -4.42 -20.59
N THR A 154 -12.24 -4.93 -19.54
CA THR A 154 -12.62 -6.19 -18.87
C THR A 154 -12.97 -6.00 -17.40
N TYR A 155 -12.02 -5.52 -16.57
CA TYR A 155 -12.21 -5.42 -15.12
C TYR A 155 -13.28 -4.40 -14.73
N LEU A 156 -13.15 -3.15 -15.18
CA LEU A 156 -14.08 -2.07 -14.79
C LEU A 156 -15.53 -2.35 -15.21
N PRO A 157 -15.82 -2.83 -16.44
CA PRO A 157 -17.19 -3.20 -16.82
C PRO A 157 -17.76 -4.33 -15.97
N ALA A 158 -16.94 -5.33 -15.60
CA ALA A 158 -17.38 -6.42 -14.73
C ALA A 158 -17.66 -5.93 -13.30
N ALA A 159 -16.77 -5.11 -12.73
CA ALA A 159 -16.89 -4.60 -11.36
C ALA A 159 -17.97 -3.53 -11.18
N SER A 160 -18.33 -2.80 -12.24
CA SER A 160 -19.26 -1.66 -12.19
C SER A 160 -20.70 -2.06 -12.54
N GLY A 161 -21.23 -3.09 -11.86
CA GLY A 161 -22.58 -3.61 -12.07
C GLY A 161 -22.72 -4.63 -13.21
N GLY A 162 -21.58 -5.14 -13.73
CA GLY A 162 -21.54 -6.25 -14.67
C GLY A 162 -21.42 -7.62 -13.99
N ASP A 163 -20.92 -8.62 -14.73
CA ASP A 163 -20.70 -9.98 -14.22
C ASP A 163 -19.34 -10.11 -13.50
N PHE A 164 -19.27 -9.58 -12.28
CA PHE A 164 -18.06 -9.68 -11.47
C PHE A 164 -17.76 -11.12 -11.01
N ALA A 165 -18.79 -11.94 -10.81
CA ALA A 165 -18.61 -13.35 -10.43
C ALA A 165 -17.93 -14.15 -11.55
N GLY A 166 -18.36 -13.97 -12.80
CA GLY A 166 -17.72 -14.57 -13.96
C GLY A 166 -16.29 -14.06 -14.19
N TYR A 167 -16.02 -12.79 -13.88
CA TYR A 167 -14.65 -12.26 -13.88
C TYR A 167 -13.76 -13.00 -12.87
N LEU A 168 -14.22 -13.15 -11.62
CA LEU A 168 -13.46 -13.84 -10.58
C LEU A 168 -13.24 -15.32 -10.91
N GLU A 169 -14.27 -16.00 -11.42
CA GLU A 169 -14.14 -17.40 -11.86
C GLU A 169 -13.04 -17.54 -12.92
N ARG A 170 -13.04 -16.65 -13.91
CA ARG A 170 -12.07 -16.71 -15.01
C ARG A 170 -10.65 -16.35 -14.59
N TYR A 171 -10.46 -15.27 -13.83
CA TYR A 171 -9.13 -14.68 -13.60
C TYR A 171 -8.55 -14.93 -12.20
N VAL A 172 -9.34 -15.43 -11.25
CA VAL A 172 -8.91 -15.62 -9.85
C VAL A 172 -9.02 -17.09 -9.43
N PHE A 173 -10.16 -17.74 -9.69
CA PHE A 173 -10.42 -19.09 -9.19
C PHE A 173 -10.05 -20.21 -10.17
N SER A 174 -9.97 -19.93 -11.47
CA SER A 174 -9.52 -20.94 -12.43
C SER A 174 -7.99 -21.17 -12.33
N GLU A 175 -7.57 -22.42 -12.50
CA GLU A 175 -6.13 -22.80 -12.50
C GLU A 175 -5.35 -22.21 -13.69
N ALA A 176 -6.07 -21.63 -14.68
CA ALA A 176 -5.48 -20.89 -15.78
C ALA A 176 -5.22 -19.46 -15.32
N GLY A 177 -4.11 -19.25 -14.61
CA GLY A 177 -3.58 -17.91 -14.38
C GLY A 177 -3.36 -17.14 -15.70
N PRO A 178 -3.25 -15.81 -15.65
CA PRO A 178 -2.94 -14.98 -16.83
C PRO A 178 -1.60 -15.32 -17.49
#